data_AF-A0A926X3M3-F1
#
_entry.id   AF-A0A926X3M3-F1
#
_cell.length_a   1.000
_cell.length_b   1.000
_cell.length_c   1.000
_cell.angle_alpha   90.00
_cell.angle_beta   90.00
_cell.angle_gamma   90.00
#
_symmetry.space_group_name_H-M   'P 1'
#
loop_
_entity.id
_entity.type
_entity.pdbx_description
1 polymer ?
#
loop_
_entity_poly.entity_id
_entity_poly.type
_entity_poly.pdbx_seq_one_letter_code
_entity_poly.pdbx_strand_id
1 'polypeptide(L)'
;MVYSLSQFKAVLNGLGYNLGPDGHGGNYGNLLDSYTQAAIYEFQTEHRLPSTGVLDSATIEKARQLVRNLQHSLNLAVNAQLPVNEFYGVNTVKAVMQFQKTYDLPITGIAGYAVRKCLDNIVKQQLRQQLNSQRVSV
;
A
#
# COMPACT_ATOMS: atom_id res chain seq x y z
N MET A 1 -5.71 -14.13 13.62
CA MET A 1 -6.89 -13.76 12.80
C MET A 1 -6.70 -14.29 11.39
N VAL A 2 -7.77 -14.78 10.75
CA VAL A 2 -7.74 -15.21 9.35
C VAL A 2 -7.84 -13.97 8.47
N TYR A 3 -6.86 -13.75 7.61
CA TYR A 3 -6.86 -12.64 6.66
C TYR A 3 -7.87 -12.96 5.55
N SER A 4 -8.94 -12.17 5.45
CA SER A 4 -10.03 -12.48 4.52
C SER A 4 -9.75 -11.99 3.11
N LEU A 5 -10.40 -12.61 2.11
CA LEU A 5 -10.31 -12.16 0.73
C LEU A 5 -10.77 -10.70 0.59
N SER A 6 -11.81 -10.29 1.32
CA SER A 6 -12.30 -8.89 1.34
C SER A 6 -11.23 -7.91 1.85
N GLN A 7 -10.49 -8.29 2.90
CA GLN A 7 -9.36 -7.50 3.40
C GLN A 7 -8.23 -7.41 2.36
N PHE A 8 -7.93 -8.51 1.67
CA PHE A 8 -6.94 -8.51 0.59
C PHE A 8 -7.35 -7.63 -0.58
N LYS A 9 -8.63 -7.68 -1.00
CA LYS A 9 -9.18 -6.81 -2.04
C LYS A 9 -9.02 -5.33 -1.67
N ALA A 10 -9.30 -4.96 -0.42
CA ALA A 10 -9.08 -3.58 0.05
C ALA A 10 -7.62 -3.15 -0.07
N VAL A 11 -6.67 -4.04 0.24
CA VAL A 11 -5.23 -3.78 0.05
C VAL A 11 -4.87 -3.64 -1.42
N LEU A 12 -5.28 -4.57 -2.28
CA LEU A 12 -5.02 -4.50 -3.72
C LEU A 12 -5.51 -3.19 -4.32
N ASN A 13 -6.74 -2.81 -4.00
CA ASN A 13 -7.33 -1.55 -4.41
C ASN A 13 -6.51 -0.34 -3.92
N GLY A 14 -6.18 -0.31 -2.62
CA GLY A 14 -5.37 0.73 -2.03
C GLY A 14 -3.94 0.79 -2.58
N LEU A 15 -3.41 -0.30 -3.14
CA LEU A 15 -2.11 -0.33 -3.82
C LEU A 15 -2.20 0.00 -5.32
N GLY A 16 -3.41 0.19 -5.84
CA GLY A 16 -3.68 0.59 -7.22
C GLY A 16 -3.90 -0.55 -8.20
N TYR A 17 -4.10 -1.80 -7.74
CA TYR A 17 -4.47 -2.91 -8.62
C TYR A 17 -5.94 -2.82 -9.02
N ASN A 18 -6.22 -3.15 -10.28
CA ASN A 18 -7.56 -3.07 -10.83
C ASN A 18 -8.39 -4.31 -10.45
N LEU A 19 -9.53 -4.11 -9.78
CA LEU A 19 -10.43 -5.19 -9.36
C LEU A 19 -11.67 -5.34 -10.25
N GLY A 20 -11.72 -4.69 -11.41
CA GLY A 20 -12.76 -4.89 -12.41
C GLY A 20 -13.37 -3.61 -12.98
N PRO A 21 -14.45 -3.72 -13.77
CA PRO A 21 -15.07 -2.60 -14.50
C PRO A 21 -15.65 -1.52 -13.58
N ASP A 22 -16.00 -1.87 -12.34
CA ASP A 22 -16.40 -0.90 -11.30
C ASP A 22 -15.19 -0.15 -10.69
N GLY A 23 -13.98 -0.41 -11.20
CA GLY A 23 -12.74 0.25 -10.79
C GLY A 23 -12.36 0.02 -9.33
N HIS A 24 -11.90 1.09 -8.68
CA HIS A 24 -11.48 1.12 -7.28
C HIS A 24 -12.64 1.05 -6.27
N GLY A 25 -13.80 0.51 -6.65
CA GLY A 25 -15.01 0.53 -5.81
C GLY A 25 -15.88 -0.73 -5.84
N GLY A 26 -15.68 -1.69 -6.74
CA GLY A 26 -16.67 -2.75 -6.93
C GLY A 26 -16.11 -4.15 -7.00
N ASN A 27 -15.79 -4.72 -5.84
CA ASN A 27 -16.16 -6.11 -5.53
C ASN A 27 -16.04 -6.39 -4.03
N TYR A 28 -16.97 -5.91 -3.21
CA TYR A 28 -17.07 -6.29 -1.79
C TYR A 28 -17.54 -7.74 -1.60
N GLY A 29 -17.83 -8.46 -2.69
CA GLY A 29 -18.18 -9.87 -2.65
C GLY A 29 -17.03 -10.72 -2.12
N ASN A 30 -17.36 -11.72 -1.32
CA ASN A 30 -16.42 -12.73 -0.83
C ASN A 30 -16.00 -13.75 -1.91
N LEU A 31 -16.40 -13.55 -3.16
CA LEU A 31 -16.09 -14.42 -4.29
C LEU A 31 -14.77 -14.03 -4.93
N LEU A 32 -13.97 -15.03 -5.30
CA LEU A 32 -12.79 -14.84 -6.12
C LEU A 32 -13.25 -14.74 -7.59
N ASP A 33 -13.58 -13.52 -8.00
CA ASP A 33 -13.93 -13.20 -9.38
C ASP A 33 -12.67 -13.13 -10.27
N SER A 34 -12.85 -13.22 -11.59
CA SER A 34 -11.74 -13.24 -12.55
C SER A 34 -10.85 -11.99 -12.47
N TYR A 35 -11.41 -10.84 -12.08
CA TYR A 35 -10.65 -9.61 -11.92
C TYR A 35 -9.80 -9.63 -10.65
N THR A 36 -10.36 -10.08 -9.53
CA THR A 36 -9.57 -10.31 -8.31
C THR A 36 -8.43 -11.30 -8.56
N GLN A 37 -8.69 -12.39 -9.29
CA GLN A 37 -7.64 -13.36 -9.65
C GLN A 37 -6.55 -12.73 -10.52
N ALA A 38 -6.93 -11.91 -11.51
CA ALA A 38 -5.98 -11.17 -12.34
C ALA A 38 -5.15 -10.18 -11.51
N ALA A 39 -5.77 -9.45 -10.57
CA ALA A 39 -5.08 -8.53 -9.68
C ALA A 39 -4.10 -9.26 -8.73
N ILE A 40 -4.48 -10.43 -8.21
CA ILE A 40 -3.57 -11.29 -7.43
C ILE A 40 -2.39 -11.74 -8.29
N TYR A 41 -2.65 -12.15 -9.53
CA TYR A 41 -1.63 -12.58 -10.48
C TYR A 41 -0.65 -11.43 -10.81
N GLU A 42 -1.16 -10.23 -11.06
CA GLU A 42 -0.35 -9.03 -11.30
C GLU A 42 0.49 -8.67 -10.07
N PHE A 43 -0.12 -8.67 -8.88
CA PHE A 43 0.58 -8.45 -7.61
C PHE A 43 1.73 -9.44 -7.42
N GLN A 44 1.47 -10.73 -7.63
CA GLN A 44 2.48 -11.78 -7.52
C GLN A 44 3.62 -11.53 -8.52
N THR A 45 3.29 -11.18 -9.75
CA THR A 45 4.26 -10.90 -10.82
C THR A 45 5.13 -9.69 -10.50
N GLU A 46 4.54 -8.57 -10.06
CA GLU A 46 5.26 -7.35 -9.66
C GLU A 46 6.23 -7.63 -8.50
N HIS A 47 5.81 -8.47 -7.57
CA HIS A 47 6.58 -8.81 -6.37
C HIS A 47 7.46 -10.05 -6.50
N ARG A 48 7.60 -10.62 -7.70
CA ARG A 48 8.41 -11.83 -7.99
C ARG A 48 8.01 -13.04 -7.13
N LEU A 49 6.73 -13.17 -6.82
CA LEU A 49 6.13 -14.33 -6.19
C LEU A 49 5.66 -15.33 -7.27
N PRO A 50 5.35 -16.59 -6.91
CA PRO A 50 4.70 -17.51 -7.84
C PRO A 50 3.35 -16.95 -8.33
N SER A 51 3.29 -16.56 -9.60
CA SER A 51 2.10 -15.97 -10.27
C SER A 51 1.02 -17.03 -10.52
N THR A 52 0.41 -17.52 -9.46
CA THR A 52 -0.64 -18.56 -9.49
C THR A 52 -2.05 -17.96 -9.61
N GLY A 53 -2.21 -16.67 -9.31
CA GLY A 53 -3.52 -16.02 -9.15
C GLY A 53 -4.28 -16.48 -7.91
N VAL A 54 -3.68 -17.34 -7.08
CA VAL A 54 -4.26 -17.86 -5.85
C VAL A 54 -3.73 -17.07 -4.67
N LEU A 55 -4.59 -16.82 -3.68
CA LEU A 55 -4.20 -16.16 -2.45
C LEU A 55 -3.48 -17.14 -1.51
N ASP A 56 -2.17 -17.31 -1.71
CA ASP A 56 -1.30 -18.11 -0.85
C ASP A 56 -0.74 -17.30 0.34
N SER A 57 -0.15 -18.00 1.31
CA SER A 57 0.38 -17.39 2.52
C SER A 57 1.53 -16.41 2.26
N ALA A 58 2.37 -16.65 1.24
CA ALA A 58 3.46 -15.73 0.89
C ALA A 58 2.92 -14.45 0.27
N THR A 59 1.90 -14.56 -0.58
CA THR A 59 1.17 -13.41 -1.15
C THR A 59 0.50 -12.57 -0.07
N ILE A 60 -0.20 -13.20 0.88
CA ILE A 60 -0.79 -12.50 2.03
C ILE A 60 0.30 -11.77 2.81
N GLU A 61 1.37 -12.47 3.20
CA GLU A 61 2.42 -11.87 4.03
C GLU A 61 3.11 -10.70 3.30
N LYS A 62 3.33 -10.82 1.99
CA LYS A 62 3.88 -9.73 1.20
C LYS A 62 2.98 -8.50 1.21
N ALA A 63 1.68 -8.67 1.03
CA ALA A 63 0.71 -7.57 1.08
C ALA A 63 0.68 -6.90 2.47
N ARG A 64 0.69 -7.69 3.55
CA ARG A 64 0.77 -7.17 4.92
C ARG A 64 2.03 -6.32 5.14
N GLN A 65 3.18 -6.81 4.68
CA GLN A 65 4.44 -6.06 4.78
C GLN A 65 4.38 -4.74 4.01
N LEU A 66 3.80 -4.73 2.81
CA LEU A 66 3.64 -3.51 2.03
C LEU A 66 2.75 -2.49 2.74
N VAL A 67 1.63 -2.92 3.34
CA VAL A 67 0.75 -2.03 4.10
C VAL A 67 1.46 -1.47 5.34
N ARG A 68 2.15 -2.31 6.10
CA ARG A 68 2.93 -1.87 7.28
C ARG A 68 3.99 -0.86 6.90
N ASN A 69 4.74 -1.13 5.83
CA ASN A 69 5.77 -0.22 5.32
C ASN A 69 5.16 1.10 4.83
N LEU A 70 4.05 1.05 4.10
CA LEU A 70 3.32 2.23 3.65
C LEU A 70 2.89 3.10 4.84
N GLN A 71 2.24 2.51 5.85
CA GLN A 71 1.79 3.23 7.04
C GLN A 71 2.96 3.83 7.82
N HIS A 72 4.06 3.11 7.96
CA HIS A 72 5.28 3.62 8.59
C HIS A 72 5.85 4.82 7.81
N SER A 73 5.98 4.70 6.49
CA SER A 73 6.46 5.78 5.64
C SER A 73 5.54 6.99 5.66
N LEU A 74 4.22 6.81 5.69
CA LEU A 74 3.25 7.91 5.82
C LEU A 74 3.38 8.63 7.18
N ASN A 75 3.62 7.89 8.26
CA ASN A 75 3.89 8.48 9.57
C ASN A 75 5.16 9.33 9.56
N LEU A 76 6.20 8.91 8.85
CA LEU A 76 7.43 9.71 8.71
C LEU A 76 7.25 10.92 7.80
N ALA A 77 6.60 10.74 6.65
CA ALA A 77 6.51 11.78 5.63
C ALA A 77 5.53 12.91 5.98
N VAL A 78 4.37 12.58 6.58
CA VAL A 78 3.29 13.56 6.84
C VAL A 78 2.74 13.52 8.26
N ASN A 79 3.40 12.82 9.20
CA ASN A 79 2.97 12.67 10.58
C ASN A 79 1.51 12.19 10.72
N ALA A 80 1.15 11.18 9.94
CA ALA A 80 -0.22 10.66 9.86
C ALA A 80 -0.73 9.96 11.13
N GLN A 81 0.15 9.66 12.10
CA GLN A 81 -0.19 8.99 13.37
C GLN A 81 -1.01 7.69 13.20
N LEU A 82 -0.74 6.96 12.12
CA LEU A 82 -1.40 5.70 11.81
C LEU A 82 -0.93 4.59 12.76
N PRO A 83 -1.85 3.74 13.26
CA PRO A 83 -1.45 2.47 13.83
C PRO A 83 -0.87 1.59 12.72
N VAL A 84 0.34 1.08 12.92
CA VAL A 84 0.98 0.17 11.96
C VAL A 84 0.35 -1.22 12.11
N ASN A 85 -0.46 -1.59 11.14
CA ASN A 85 -1.19 -2.86 11.07
C ASN A 85 -1.20 -3.42 9.64
N GLU A 86 -1.95 -4.49 9.43
CA GLU A 86 -1.98 -5.23 8.16
C GLU A 86 -3.12 -4.83 7.21
N PHE A 87 -3.88 -3.77 7.54
CA PHE A 87 -5.10 -3.39 6.84
C PHE A 87 -5.01 -2.01 6.18
N TYR A 88 -5.43 -1.94 4.92
CA TYR A 88 -5.62 -0.68 4.21
C TYR A 88 -7.00 -0.10 4.54
N GLY A 89 -7.11 0.49 5.74
CA GLY A 89 -8.38 1.03 6.25
C GLY A 89 -8.60 2.51 5.90
N VAL A 90 -9.72 3.05 6.38
CA VAL A 90 -10.11 4.47 6.16
C VAL A 90 -9.05 5.48 6.62
N ASN A 91 -8.31 5.17 7.69
CA ASN A 91 -7.24 6.05 8.18
C ASN A 91 -6.03 6.03 7.23
N THR A 92 -5.70 4.86 6.67
CA THR A 92 -4.64 4.74 5.65
C THR A 92 -5.01 5.50 4.38
N VAL A 93 -6.27 5.39 3.92
CA VAL A 93 -6.78 6.18 2.79
C VAL A 93 -6.60 7.68 3.04
N LYS A 94 -7.05 8.18 4.21
CA LYS A 94 -6.91 9.60 4.57
C LYS A 94 -5.45 10.06 4.61
N ALA A 95 -4.55 9.24 5.14
CA ALA A 95 -3.12 9.55 5.19
C ALA A 95 -2.50 9.58 3.79
N VAL A 96 -2.91 8.67 2.89
CA VAL A 96 -2.48 8.68 1.50
C VAL A 96 -3.00 9.92 0.76
N MET A 97 -4.25 10.31 0.98
CA MET A 97 -4.79 11.57 0.44
C MET A 97 -4.03 12.79 0.96
N GLN A 98 -3.69 12.81 2.25
CA GLN A 98 -2.88 13.87 2.85
C GLN A 98 -1.49 13.92 2.20
N PHE A 99 -0.82 12.77 2.05
CA PHE A 99 0.45 12.69 1.35
C PHE A 99 0.34 13.17 -0.09
N GLN A 100 -0.65 12.69 -0.85
CA GLN A 100 -0.89 13.13 -2.22
C GLN A 100 -1.08 14.64 -2.31
N LYS A 101 -1.85 15.22 -1.39
CA LYS A 101 -2.05 16.67 -1.29
C LYS A 101 -0.74 17.41 -0.97
N THR A 102 0.06 16.91 -0.04
CA THR A 102 1.33 17.55 0.38
C THR A 102 2.37 17.59 -0.75
N TYR A 103 2.33 16.62 -1.65
CA TYR A 103 3.32 16.46 -2.74
C TYR A 103 2.71 16.68 -4.13
N ASP A 104 1.59 17.40 -4.23
CA ASP A 104 0.92 17.76 -5.49
C ASP A 104 0.65 16.57 -6.44
N LEU A 105 0.32 15.41 -5.86
CA LEU A 105 -0.12 14.22 -6.59
C LEU A 105 -1.66 14.18 -6.68
N PRO A 106 -2.23 13.44 -7.65
CA PRO A 106 -3.66 13.21 -7.72
C PRO A 106 -4.21 12.63 -6.39
N ILE A 107 -5.17 13.33 -5.77
CA ILE A 107 -5.73 12.98 -4.46
C ILE A 107 -6.80 11.88 -4.64
N THR A 108 -6.35 10.65 -4.80
CA THR A 108 -7.21 9.47 -5.02
C THR A 108 -7.39 8.62 -3.77
N GLY A 109 -6.51 8.78 -2.76
CA GLY A 109 -6.42 7.86 -1.62
C GLY A 109 -5.85 6.49 -1.96
N ILE A 110 -5.30 6.32 -3.18
CA ILE A 110 -4.68 5.10 -3.68
C ILE A 110 -3.17 5.27 -3.69
N ALA A 111 -2.46 4.39 -2.99
CA ALA A 111 -1.02 4.29 -2.95
C ALA A 111 -0.50 3.44 -4.12
N GLY A 112 -0.76 3.90 -5.35
CA GLY A 112 -0.23 3.31 -6.58
C GLY A 112 1.30 3.30 -6.62
N TYR A 113 1.88 2.63 -7.62
CA TYR A 113 3.34 2.55 -7.79
C TYR A 113 4.05 3.91 -7.72
N ALA A 114 3.53 4.92 -8.42
CA ALA A 114 4.11 6.27 -8.43
C ALA A 114 4.08 6.92 -7.04
N VAL A 115 2.98 6.79 -6.31
CA VAL A 115 2.81 7.32 -4.95
C VAL A 115 3.78 6.63 -3.99
N ARG A 116 3.84 5.29 -4.00
CA ARG A 116 4.76 4.51 -3.16
C ARG A 116 6.23 4.86 -3.45
N LYS A 117 6.60 4.99 -4.73
CA LYS A 117 7.96 5.37 -5.12
C LYS A 117 8.33 6.78 -4.67
N CYS A 118 7.41 7.73 -4.79
CA CYS A 118 7.60 9.09 -4.30
C CYS A 118 7.81 9.10 -2.79
N LEU A 119 6.92 8.42 -2.06
CA LEU A 119 6.97 8.29 -0.61
C LEU A 119 8.29 7.67 -0.13
N ASP A 120 8.73 6.57 -0.74
CA ASP A 120 9.99 5.91 -0.40
C ASP A 120 11.20 6.83 -0.59
N ASN A 121 11.20 7.65 -1.65
CA ASN A 121 12.27 8.60 -1.92
C ASN A 121 12.33 9.71 -0.86
N ILE A 122 11.18 10.27 -0.49
CA ILE A 122 11.05 11.29 0.55
C ILE A 122 11.56 10.77 1.89
N VAL A 123 11.09 9.59 2.31
CA VAL A 123 11.50 8.99 3.60
C VAL A 123 13.00 8.71 3.60
N LYS A 124 13.56 8.17 2.51
CA LYS A 124 15.02 7.98 2.38
C LYS A 124 15.79 9.29 2.49
N GLN A 125 15.29 10.37 1.90
CA GLN A 125 15.93 11.68 1.99
C GLN A 125 15.88 12.24 3.42
N GLN A 126 14.73 12.16 4.10
CA GLN A 126 14.56 12.60 5.48
C GLN A 126 15.49 11.85 6.43
N LEU A 127 15.56 10.52 6.32
CA LEU A 127 16.44 9.69 7.17
C LEU A 127 17.92 10.02 6.94
N ARG A 128 18.33 10.23 5.68
CA ARG A 128 19.71 10.66 5.37
C ARG A 128 20.04 12.02 6.00
N GLN A 129 19.11 12.97 5.96
CA GLN A 129 19.31 14.28 6.57
C GLN A 129 19.46 14.16 8.10
N GLN A 130 18.59 13.37 8.75
CA GLN A 130 18.67 13.12 10.20
C GLN A 130 20.01 12.48 10.62
N LEU A 131 20.47 11.47 9.88
CA LEU A 131 21.76 10.82 10.12
C LEU A 131 22.93 11.79 9.96
N ASN A 132 22.88 12.67 8.96
CA ASN A 132 23.94 13.65 8.73
C ASN A 132 23.95 14.73 9.84
N SER A 133 22.79 15.21 10.29
CA SER A 133 22.71 16.16 11.41
C SER A 133 23.25 15.58 12.73
N GLN A 134 23.06 14.29 12.98
CA GLN A 134 23.59 13.62 14.18
C GLN A 134 25.11 13.44 14.14
N ARG A 135 25.71 13.27 12.96
CA ARG A 135 27.17 13.08 12.80
C ARG A 135 27.98 14.36 12.89
N VAL A 136 27.37 15.52 12.63
CA VAL A 136 28.04 16.84 12.69
C VAL A 136 27.97 17.45 14.10
N SER A 137 27.16 16.86 14.99
CA SER A 137 26.96 17.32 16.38
C SER A 137 27.88 16.63 17.40
N VAL A 138 28.91 15.91 16.95
CA VAL A 138 29.89 15.17 17.77
C VAL A 138 31.29 15.60 17.37
#